data_AF-A0A662PLI3-F1
#
_entry.id   AF-A0A662PLI3-F1
#
_cell.length_a   1.000
_cell.length_b   1.000
_cell.length_c   1.000
_cell.angle_alpha   90.00
_cell.angle_beta   90.00
_cell.angle_gamma   90.00
#
_symmetry.space_group_name_H-M   'P 1'
#
loop_
_entity.id
_entity.type
_entity.pdbx_description
1 polymer ?
#
loop_
_entity_poly.entity_id
_entity_poly.type
_entity_poly.pdbx_seq_one_letter_code
_entity_poly.pdbx_strand_id
1 'polypeptide(L)' 'MADIVFGPVPSRRLGRSLGINNIPRQKRSSYSCIYCQLGGTKILTIERRQFYDTRVLRKALSEKLSEVN' A
#
# COMPACT_ATOMS: atom_id res chain seq x y z
N MET A 1 -9.04 10.22 -1.15
CA MET A 1 -7.75 9.49 -1.22
C MET A 1 -8.01 8.15 -0.57
N ALA A 2 -7.73 7.01 -1.20
CA ALA A 2 -7.81 5.75 -0.45
C ALA A 2 -6.76 5.82 0.67
N ASP A 3 -7.13 5.46 1.91
CA ASP A 3 -6.22 5.56 3.06
C ASP A 3 -4.97 4.71 2.80
N ILE A 4 -3.82 5.37 2.71
CA ILE A 4 -2.52 4.73 2.45
C ILE A 4 -2.14 3.82 3.63
N VAL A 5 -2.65 4.13 4.83
CA VAL A 5 -2.51 3.32 6.04
C VAL A 5 -3.90 2.88 6.47
N PHE A 6 -4.08 1.59 6.71
CA PHE A 6 -5.37 1.01 7.07
C PHE A 6 -5.27 0.11 8.31
N GLY A 7 -6.43 -0.18 8.90
CA GLY A 7 -6.55 -0.90 10.16
C GLY A 7 -7.11 -0.02 11.28
N PRO A 8 -7.12 -0.51 12.53
CA PRO A 8 -6.44 -1.72 13.01
C PRO A 8 -7.09 -3.01 12.49
N VAL A 9 -6.26 -3.92 11.98
CA VAL A 9 -6.66 -5.25 11.55
C VAL A 9 -6.37 -6.25 12.67
N PRO A 10 -7.33 -7.12 13.05
CA PRO A 10 -7.08 -8.20 14.00
C PRO A 10 -5.95 -9.09 13.51
N SER A 11 -4.87 -9.15 14.28
CA SER A 11 -3.70 -9.96 13.95
C SER A 11 -3.64 -11.15 14.87
N ARG A 12 -3.71 -12.36 14.32
CA ARG A 12 -3.54 -13.58 15.12
C ARG A 12 -2.19 -13.63 15.85
N ARG A 13 -1.14 -13.04 15.28
CA ARG A 13 0.23 -13.09 15.84
C ARG A 13 0.54 -11.93 16.79
N LEU A 14 -0.02 -10.73 16.54
CA LEU A 14 0.33 -9.50 17.26
C LEU A 14 -0.87 -8.86 17.98
N GLY A 15 -2.05 -9.47 17.95
CA GLY A 15 -3.31 -8.92 18.46
C GLY A 15 -3.92 -7.88 17.51
N ARG A 16 -3.19 -6.80 17.24
CA ARG A 16 -3.60 -5.71 16.33
C ARG A 16 -2.46 -5.35 15.38
N SER A 17 -2.79 -4.94 14.16
CA SER A 17 -1.79 -4.49 13.19
C SER A 17 -2.34 -3.37 12.32
N LEU A 18 -1.47 -2.45 11.91
CA LEU A 18 -1.74 -1.48 10.86
C LEU A 18 -1.09 -1.95 9.57
N GLY A 19 -1.80 -1.79 8.45
CA GLY A 19 -1.29 -2.08 7.12
C GLY A 19 -0.94 -0.81 6.37
N ILE A 20 0.04 -0.89 5.48
CA ILE A 20 0.41 0.20 4.57
C ILE A 20 0.20 -0.30 3.14
N ASN A 21 -0.68 0.35 2.38
CA ASN A 21 -0.87 0.08 0.95
C ASN A 21 -0.12 1.12 0.11
N ASN A 22 1.09 0.77 -0.30
CA ASN A 22 1.95 1.59 -1.16
C ASN A 22 1.77 1.29 -2.66
N ILE A 23 0.72 0.57 -3.04
CA ILE A 23 0.48 0.17 -4.43
C ILE A 23 -0.32 1.27 -5.13
N PRO A 24 0.22 1.90 -6.18
CA PRO A 24 -0.49 2.94 -6.92
C PRO A 24 -1.73 2.36 -7.61
N ARG A 25 -2.78 3.18 -7.77
CA ARG A 25 -4.04 2.75 -8.41
C ARG A 25 -3.85 2.16 -9.81
N GLN A 26 -2.88 2.70 -10.56
CA GLN A 26 -2.50 2.18 -11.86
C GLN A 26 -1.35 1.18 -11.70
N LYS A 27 -1.66 -0.11 -11.83
CA LYS A 27 -0.66 -1.18 -11.80
C LYS A 27 0.38 -0.98 -12.90
N ARG A 28 1.63 -0.78 -12.48
CA ARG A 28 2.83 -0.70 -13.32
C ARG A 28 3.70 -1.90 -13.00
N SER A 29 3.97 -2.73 -14.00
CA SER A 29 4.70 -3.98 -13.81
C SER A 29 5.43 -4.37 -15.09
N SER A 30 6.49 -5.15 -14.97
CA SER A 30 7.19 -5.74 -16.11
C SER A 30 6.42 -6.92 -16.73
N TYR A 31 5.37 -7.40 -16.06
CA TYR A 31 4.56 -8.53 -16.52
C TYR A 31 3.06 -8.21 -16.46
N SER A 32 2.28 -8.90 -17.28
CA SER A 32 0.80 -8.81 -17.27
C SER A 32 0.17 -10.16 -16.91
N CYS A 33 0.49 -10.68 -15.71
CA CYS A 33 0.00 -11.96 -15.24
C CYS A 33 -1.53 -11.98 -15.06
N ILE A 34 -2.20 -13.02 -15.60
CA ILE A 34 -3.67 -13.19 -15.53
C ILE A 34 -4.18 -13.44 -14.10
N TYR A 35 -3.34 -13.96 -13.21
CA TYR A 35 -3.67 -14.29 -11.82
C TYR A 35 -3.22 -13.21 -10.81
N CYS A 36 -2.83 -12.03 -11.28
CA CYS A 36 -2.35 -10.98 -10.38
C CYS A 36 -3.51 -10.42 -9.55
N GLN A 37 -3.39 -10.46 -8.23
CA GLN A 37 -4.39 -9.90 -7.29
C GLN A 37 -4.62 -8.40 -7.48
N LEU A 38 -3.64 -7.69 -8.04
CA LEU A 38 -3.73 -6.26 -8.38
C LEU A 38 -4.48 -6.01 -9.71
N GLY A 39 -4.96 -7.06 -10.37
CA GLY A 39 -5.61 -7.02 -11.67
C GLY A 39 -4.65 -6.91 -12.85
N GLY A 40 -5.20 -6.58 -14.02
CA GLY A 40 -4.45 -6.42 -15.27
C GLY A 40 -3.47 -5.25 -15.24
N THR A 41 -2.30 -5.42 -15.84
CA THR A 41 -1.27 -4.38 -15.91
C THR A 41 -1.74 -3.25 -16.83
N LYS A 42 -1.74 -2.02 -16.33
CA LYS A 42 -2.14 -0.83 -17.10
C LYS A 42 -0.96 -0.19 -17.83
N ILE A 43 0.24 -0.33 -17.26
CA ILE A 43 1.47 0.24 -17.80
C ILE A 43 2.55 -0.81 -17.69
N LEU A 44 2.93 -1.37 -18.84
CA LEU A 44 4.01 -2.36 -18.94
C LEU A 44 5.35 -1.62 -18.96
N THR A 45 6.19 -1.85 -17.95
CA THR A 45 7.44 -1.09 -17.79
C THR A 45 8.40 -1.82 -16.87
N ILE A 46 9.70 -1.67 -17.14
CA ILE A 46 10.81 -2.16 -16.29
C ILE A 46 11.49 -1.02 -15.52
N GLU A 47 11.06 0.22 -15.72
CA GLU A 47 11.67 1.39 -15.09
C GLU A 47 11.33 1.46 -13.60
N ARG A 48 12.37 1.54 -12.77
CA ARG A 48 12.22 1.81 -11.34
C ARG A 48 11.81 3.26 -11.11
N ARG A 49 10.87 3.47 -10.20
CA ARG A 49 10.44 4.80 -9.76
C ARG A 49 9.93 4.76 -8.33
N GLN A 50 9.90 5.92 -7.69
CA GLN A 50 9.22 6.12 -6.42
C GLN A 50 7.75 6.46 -6.66
N PHE A 51 6.83 5.76 -5.98
CA PHE A 51 5.37 6.01 -6.09
C PHE A 51 4.83 6.92 -5.01
N TYR A 52 5.40 6.85 -3.82
CA TYR A 52 5.02 7.64 -2.66
C TYR A 52 6.28 8.08 -1.94
N ASP A 53 6.28 9.33 -1.46
CA ASP A 53 7.34 9.83 -0.58
C ASP A 53 7.21 9.22 0.82
N THR A 54 8.32 8.75 1.37
CA THR A 54 8.36 8.11 2.69
C THR A 54 7.91 9.06 3.80
N ARG A 55 8.07 10.37 3.64
CA ARG A 55 7.57 11.39 4.57
C ARG A 55 6.04 11.42 4.61
N VAL A 56 5.39 11.22 3.46
CA VAL A 56 3.93 11.13 3.37
C VAL A 56 3.43 9.85 4.04
N LEU A 57 4.10 8.71 3.81
CA LEU A 57 3.77 7.45 4.46
C LEU A 57 3.92 7.54 5.99
N ARG A 58 5.03 8.14 6.46
CA ARG A 58 5.29 8.34 7.88
C ARG A 58 4.23 9.21 8.53
N LYS A 59 3.85 10.32 7.88
CA LYS A 59 2.80 11.23 8.38
C LYS A 59 1.47 10.50 8.54
N ALA A 60 1.03 9.79 7.50
CA ALA A 60 -0.22 9.02 7.53
C ALA A 60 -0.19 7.91 8.60
N LEU A 61 0.96 7.25 8.77
CA LEU A 61 1.11 6.24 9.83
C LEU A 61 1.04 6.87 11.22
N SER A 62 1.70 8.00 11.47
CA SER A 62 1.65 8.69 12.76
C SER A 62 0.24 9.16 13.11
N GLU A 63 -0.48 9.73 12.15
CA GLU A 63 -1.89 10.11 12.32
C GLU A 63 -2.75 8.89 12.69
N LYS A 64 -2.62 7.79 11.94
CA LYS A 64 -3.39 6.57 12.22
C LYS A 64 -3.02 5.92 13.55
N LEU A 65 -1.75 5.97 13.94
CA LEU A 65 -1.29 5.43 15.21
C LEU A 65 -1.93 6.18 16.40
N SER A 66 -2.11 7.51 16.29
CA SER A 66 -2.77 8.31 17.32
C SER A 66 -4.28 8.05 17.46
N GLU A 67 -4.94 7.54 16.43
CA GLU A 67 -6.37 7.15 16.50
C GLU A 67 -6.58 5.79 17.20
N VAL A 68 -5.53 4.97 17.29
CA VAL A 68 -5.58 3.55 17.67
C VAL A 68 -5.00 3.29 19.05
N ASN A 69 -4.16 4.21 19.54
CA ASN A 69 -3.71 4.37 20.93
C ASN A 69 -4.78 5.06 21.77
#